data_AF-S6ARX0-F1
#
_entry.id   AF-S6ARX0-F1
#
_cell.length_a   1.000
_cell.length_b   1.000
_cell.length_c   1.000
_cell.angle_alpha   90.00
_cell.angle_beta   90.00
_cell.angle_gamma   90.00
#
_symmetry.space_group_name_H-M   'P 1'
#
loop_
_entity.id
_entity.type
_entity.pdbx_description
1 polymer ?
#
loop_
_entity_poly.entity_id
_entity_poly.type
_entity_poly.pdbx_seq_one_letter_code
_entity_poly.pdbx_strand_id
1 'polypeptide(L)'
;MSHQSDLISQDILAYLAQHERKELLRFLTCGNVDDGKSTLIGRLLHDSKMIYEDHLEAITRDSKKVGTTGDDVDLALLVDGLQAEREQGITIDVAYRYFSTAKRKFIIADTPGHEQYTRNMATGASTCDLAIILVDARYGVQTQTRRHSYIASLLGIKHIVVAINKMDLKDFDQGVFEIIKADYLQFAERIKLNPTSIHFVPMSALKGDNVVNKSERSPWYTGQSLMEILETVEISGDRNVSDMRFPVQYVNRPNLNFRGFAGTLASGIVRKGDDVVALPSGKGSRVKSIVTYEGELEQAGPGQAITLTLEDEIDVSRGDMLVHADNRPLITDSFDAMLVWMSEEPMLPGKKYDIKRATSYVPGSIPSIAHKVDVNTLEETAGSSLQLNEIAKVKVSLDASIALDGYEQNRTTGAFIVIDRLTNGTVGAGMIIADPQASRNVDGHHGKQAHVAREERAARFGQQPATVLFSGLSGAGKSTLAYAVERKLFDMGRAVYVLDGQNLRHDLNKGLPQDRAGRTENWRRAAHVARQFNEAGLLTLAAFVAPDAEGREQAKALIGADRLITVYVQASPMACRERDPQGLYAAGQDNIPGESFPYDVPLDADLVIDTQSSNVEEGVKLVLDLLRERGAI
;
A
#
# COMPACT_ATOMS: atom_id res chain seq x y z
N MET A 1 -45.08 5.32 -30.61
CA MET A 1 -44.63 5.69 -31.97
C MET A 1 -43.49 6.69 -31.88
N SER A 2 -42.54 6.57 -32.81
CA SER A 2 -41.48 7.50 -33.26
C SER A 2 -40.51 8.15 -32.25
N HIS A 3 -39.42 7.45 -31.94
CA HIS A 3 -38.08 8.08 -31.83
C HIS A 3 -36.98 7.20 -32.45
N GLN A 4 -37.36 6.25 -33.31
CA GLN A 4 -36.43 5.60 -34.23
C GLN A 4 -36.57 6.30 -35.60
N SER A 5 -35.44 6.75 -36.17
CA SER A 5 -35.14 6.72 -37.62
C SER A 5 -34.81 8.02 -38.39
N ASP A 6 -34.22 9.05 -37.79
CA ASP A 6 -33.53 10.08 -38.60
C ASP A 6 -32.09 9.68 -38.97
N LEU A 7 -31.32 9.11 -38.02
CA LEU A 7 -29.93 8.67 -38.29
C LEU A 7 -29.84 7.37 -39.11
N ILE A 8 -30.79 6.45 -38.92
CA ILE A 8 -30.83 5.17 -39.67
C ILE A 8 -31.11 5.42 -41.16
N SER A 9 -31.87 6.47 -41.47
CA SER A 9 -32.25 6.81 -42.85
C SER A 9 -31.22 7.69 -43.57
N GLN A 10 -30.36 8.41 -42.84
CA GLN A 10 -29.42 9.39 -43.42
C GLN A 10 -27.95 8.97 -43.37
N ASP A 11 -27.50 8.25 -42.33
CA ASP A 11 -26.10 7.80 -42.21
C ASP A 11 -25.96 6.55 -41.34
N ILE A 12 -26.04 5.39 -41.99
CA ILE A 12 -25.94 4.09 -41.33
C ILE A 12 -24.54 3.85 -40.73
N LEU A 13 -23.49 4.45 -41.31
CA LEU A 13 -22.12 4.31 -40.82
C LEU A 13 -21.90 5.14 -39.55
N ALA A 14 -22.44 6.36 -39.49
CA ALA A 14 -22.46 7.14 -38.25
C ALA A 14 -23.28 6.46 -37.16
N TYR A 15 -24.42 5.86 -37.50
CA TYR A 15 -25.23 5.06 -36.57
C TYR A 15 -24.45 3.85 -36.04
N LEU A 16 -23.78 3.08 -36.92
CA LEU A 16 -22.96 1.93 -36.52
C LEU A 16 -21.77 2.37 -35.65
N ALA A 17 -21.07 3.44 -36.01
CA ALA A 17 -19.96 4.00 -35.23
C ALA A 17 -20.42 4.51 -33.85
N GLN A 18 -21.59 5.14 -33.77
CA GLN A 18 -22.20 5.55 -32.51
C GLN A 18 -22.58 4.34 -31.65
N HIS A 19 -23.04 3.26 -32.28
CA HIS A 19 -23.39 2.01 -31.59
C HIS A 19 -22.17 1.22 -31.12
N GLU A 20 -21.06 1.26 -31.86
CA GLU A 20 -19.77 0.70 -31.48
C GLU A 20 -19.16 1.46 -30.29
N ARG A 21 -19.21 2.80 -30.31
CA ARG A 21 -18.59 3.69 -29.32
C ARG A 21 -19.40 3.97 -28.05
N LYS A 22 -20.52 3.28 -27.83
CA LYS A 22 -21.32 3.44 -26.59
C LYS A 22 -20.46 3.15 -25.37
N GLU A 23 -20.47 4.08 -24.42
CA GLU A 23 -19.81 3.89 -23.13
C GLU A 23 -20.45 2.70 -22.39
N LEU A 24 -19.64 1.97 -21.63
CA LEU A 24 -20.03 0.79 -20.88
C LEU A 24 -20.09 1.13 -19.40
N LEU A 25 -21.25 0.97 -18.76
CA LEU A 25 -21.40 1.08 -17.31
C LEU A 25 -21.49 -0.31 -16.68
N ARG A 26 -20.64 -0.60 -15.69
CA ARG A 26 -20.79 -1.79 -14.84
C ARG A 26 -21.41 -1.35 -13.52
N PHE A 27 -22.50 -1.98 -13.12
CA PHE A 27 -23.10 -1.71 -11.82
C PHE A 27 -23.54 -3.00 -11.13
N LEU A 28 -23.57 -2.96 -9.79
CA LEU A 28 -24.15 -4.03 -8.99
C LEU A 28 -25.41 -3.59 -8.28
N THR A 29 -26.27 -4.56 -7.98
CA THR A 29 -27.47 -4.38 -7.15
C THR A 29 -27.28 -5.03 -5.78
N CYS A 30 -27.43 -4.22 -4.73
CA CYS A 30 -27.33 -4.66 -3.34
C CYS A 30 -28.63 -4.36 -2.60
N GLY A 31 -28.91 -5.13 -1.56
CA GLY A 31 -30.18 -5.09 -0.86
C GLY A 31 -30.49 -6.43 -0.21
N ASN A 32 -31.41 -6.41 0.74
CA ASN A 32 -31.91 -7.61 1.41
C ASN A 32 -32.67 -8.51 0.43
N VAL A 33 -32.88 -9.77 0.83
CA VAL A 33 -33.61 -10.79 0.07
C VAL A 33 -34.98 -10.25 -0.36
N ASP A 34 -35.66 -9.57 0.56
CA ASP A 34 -37.00 -9.04 0.32
C ASP A 34 -37.03 -7.63 -0.29
N ASP A 35 -35.89 -6.96 -0.51
CA ASP A 35 -35.89 -5.56 -0.99
C ASP A 35 -36.28 -5.44 -2.47
N GLY A 36 -36.44 -6.57 -3.18
CA GLY A 36 -36.92 -6.61 -4.56
C GLY A 36 -35.84 -6.45 -5.63
N LYS A 37 -34.62 -6.94 -5.38
CA LYS A 37 -33.48 -6.88 -6.32
C LYS A 37 -33.77 -7.59 -7.64
N SER A 38 -34.15 -8.88 -7.59
CA SER A 38 -34.46 -9.67 -8.78
C SER A 38 -35.64 -9.08 -9.55
N THR A 39 -36.65 -8.55 -8.84
CA THR A 39 -37.78 -7.83 -9.45
C THR A 39 -37.32 -6.58 -10.20
N LEU A 40 -36.42 -5.77 -9.60
CA LEU A 40 -35.86 -4.59 -10.26
C LEU A 40 -35.08 -4.96 -11.51
N ILE A 41 -34.21 -5.96 -11.44
CA ILE A 41 -33.43 -6.43 -12.59
C ILE A 41 -34.37 -6.93 -13.69
N GLY A 42 -35.34 -7.78 -13.34
CA GLY A 42 -36.35 -8.27 -14.27
C GLY A 42 -37.12 -7.13 -14.93
N ARG A 43 -37.48 -6.09 -14.16
CA ARG A 43 -38.15 -4.89 -14.69
C ARG A 43 -37.28 -4.10 -15.65
N LEU A 44 -36.02 -3.87 -15.33
CA LEU A 44 -35.08 -3.19 -16.21
C LEU A 44 -34.89 -3.95 -17.54
N LEU A 45 -34.80 -5.27 -17.49
CA LEU A 45 -34.68 -6.12 -18.69
C LEU A 45 -35.97 -6.13 -19.53
N HIS A 46 -37.12 -6.19 -18.87
CA HIS A 46 -38.44 -6.13 -19.52
C HIS A 46 -38.67 -4.78 -20.21
N ASP A 47 -38.52 -3.69 -19.47
CA ASP A 47 -38.87 -2.35 -19.95
C ASP A 47 -37.83 -1.81 -20.97
N SER A 48 -36.61 -2.35 -20.96
CA SER A 48 -35.59 -2.09 -22.01
C SER A 48 -35.81 -2.88 -23.31
N LYS A 49 -36.90 -3.66 -23.41
CA LYS A 49 -37.33 -4.42 -24.61
C LYS A 49 -36.30 -5.43 -25.12
N MET A 50 -35.50 -6.00 -24.23
CA MET A 50 -34.49 -7.01 -24.58
C MET A 50 -34.98 -8.46 -24.42
N ILE A 51 -36.21 -8.66 -23.96
CA ILE A 51 -36.83 -9.98 -23.84
C ILE A 51 -37.77 -10.18 -25.03
N TYR A 52 -37.50 -11.19 -25.85
CA TYR A 52 -38.40 -11.62 -26.93
C TYR A 52 -39.75 -12.05 -26.35
N GLU A 53 -40.86 -11.71 -27.00
CA GLU A 53 -42.24 -11.98 -26.52
C GLU A 53 -42.45 -13.45 -26.11
N ASP A 54 -41.83 -14.38 -26.83
CA ASP A 54 -41.89 -15.83 -26.57
C ASP A 54 -41.33 -16.24 -25.20
N HIS A 55 -40.28 -15.57 -24.71
CA HIS A 55 -39.72 -15.82 -23.37
C HIS A 55 -40.64 -15.27 -22.28
N LEU A 56 -41.26 -14.13 -22.54
CA LEU A 56 -42.24 -13.49 -21.66
C LEU A 56 -43.50 -14.36 -21.49
N GLU A 57 -43.97 -15.01 -22.56
CA GLU A 57 -45.09 -15.95 -22.52
C GLU A 57 -44.76 -17.23 -21.71
N ALA A 58 -43.54 -17.75 -21.85
CA ALA A 58 -43.08 -18.89 -21.05
C ALA A 58 -43.05 -18.55 -19.56
N ILE A 59 -42.55 -17.37 -19.20
CA ILE A 59 -42.50 -16.90 -17.82
C ILE A 59 -43.89 -16.62 -17.27
N THR A 60 -44.78 -16.01 -18.06
CA THR A 60 -46.18 -15.78 -17.64
C THR A 60 -46.90 -17.09 -17.31
N ARG A 61 -46.56 -18.18 -18.02
CA ARG A 61 -47.09 -19.53 -17.75
C ARG A 61 -46.51 -20.12 -16.46
N ASP A 62 -45.24 -19.87 -16.18
CA ASP A 62 -44.55 -20.37 -14.99
C ASP A 62 -44.88 -19.54 -13.73
N SER A 63 -45.11 -18.23 -13.85
CA SER A 63 -45.62 -17.36 -12.77
C SER A 63 -46.96 -17.86 -12.24
N LYS A 64 -47.85 -18.35 -13.12
CA LYS A 64 -49.14 -18.94 -12.72
C LYS A 64 -49.01 -20.28 -11.99
N LYS A 65 -47.87 -20.96 -12.10
CA LYS A 65 -47.63 -22.27 -11.46
C LYS A 65 -46.81 -22.17 -10.18
N VAL A 66 -45.84 -21.25 -10.13
CA VAL A 66 -44.80 -21.20 -9.08
C VAL A 66 -44.51 -19.76 -8.60
N GLY A 67 -45.21 -18.74 -9.11
CA GLY A 67 -44.93 -17.34 -8.82
C GLY A 67 -45.37 -16.87 -7.42
N THR A 68 -44.71 -15.82 -6.93
CA THR A 68 -44.98 -15.20 -5.62
C THR A 68 -45.90 -13.97 -5.70
N THR A 69 -46.15 -13.45 -6.91
CA THR A 69 -46.91 -12.22 -7.18
C THR A 69 -48.39 -12.44 -7.53
N GLY A 70 -48.93 -13.65 -7.37
CA GLY A 70 -50.34 -13.95 -7.68
C GLY A 70 -50.63 -13.98 -9.17
N ASP A 71 -51.64 -13.23 -9.64
CA ASP A 71 -52.04 -13.16 -11.06
C ASP A 71 -51.12 -12.25 -11.91
N ASP A 72 -50.29 -11.40 -11.28
CA ASP A 72 -49.30 -10.54 -11.94
C ASP A 72 -48.05 -11.34 -12.33
N VAL A 73 -47.45 -11.01 -13.49
CA VAL A 73 -46.23 -11.68 -14.00
C VAL A 73 -45.07 -11.49 -13.02
N ASP A 74 -44.50 -12.61 -12.54
CA ASP A 74 -43.36 -12.61 -11.63
C ASP A 74 -42.06 -12.46 -12.42
N LEU A 75 -41.60 -11.21 -12.57
CA LEU A 75 -40.39 -10.87 -13.32
C LEU A 75 -39.10 -11.35 -12.62
N ALA A 76 -39.14 -11.79 -11.36
CA ALA A 76 -37.95 -12.36 -10.70
C ALA A 76 -37.51 -13.68 -11.36
N LEU A 77 -38.45 -14.45 -11.93
CA LEU A 77 -38.19 -15.72 -12.61
C LEU A 77 -37.31 -15.58 -13.87
N LEU A 78 -37.12 -14.37 -14.39
CA LEU A 78 -36.17 -14.06 -15.48
C LEU A 78 -34.70 -14.16 -15.04
N VAL A 79 -34.45 -13.89 -13.76
CA VAL A 79 -33.11 -13.62 -13.23
C VAL A 79 -32.53 -14.86 -12.55
N ASP A 80 -33.38 -15.67 -11.92
CA ASP A 80 -32.96 -16.87 -11.18
C ASP A 80 -32.61 -18.02 -12.14
N GLY A 81 -31.30 -18.25 -12.31
CA GLY A 81 -30.75 -19.17 -13.31
C GLY A 81 -30.56 -20.61 -12.79
N LEU A 82 -30.33 -20.79 -11.48
CA LEU A 82 -30.09 -22.10 -10.87
C LEU A 82 -31.36 -22.67 -10.24
N GLN A 83 -31.56 -23.98 -10.37
CA GLN A 83 -32.70 -24.67 -9.76
C GLN A 83 -32.71 -24.52 -8.22
N ALA A 84 -31.53 -24.53 -7.59
CA ALA A 84 -31.38 -24.28 -6.15
C ALA A 84 -31.73 -22.84 -5.73
N GLU A 85 -31.47 -21.83 -6.58
CA GLU A 85 -31.88 -20.45 -6.34
C GLU A 85 -33.41 -20.32 -6.38
N ARG A 86 -34.06 -21.00 -7.35
CA ARG A 86 -35.53 -21.02 -7.51
C ARG A 86 -36.25 -21.73 -6.36
N GLU A 87 -35.68 -22.80 -5.83
CA GLU A 87 -36.25 -23.55 -4.71
C GLU A 87 -36.16 -22.78 -3.38
N GLN A 88 -35.16 -21.89 -3.23
CA GLN A 88 -34.93 -21.11 -2.00
C GLN A 88 -35.32 -19.63 -2.10
N GLY A 89 -35.56 -19.10 -3.30
CA GLY A 89 -35.89 -17.69 -3.52
C GLY A 89 -34.72 -16.73 -3.21
N ILE A 90 -33.47 -17.18 -3.33
CA ILE A 90 -32.26 -16.38 -3.05
C ILE A 90 -31.24 -16.49 -4.20
N THR A 91 -30.51 -15.40 -4.48
CA THR A 91 -29.33 -15.40 -5.38
C THR A 91 -28.13 -16.01 -4.64
N ILE A 92 -27.45 -17.00 -5.23
CA ILE A 92 -26.35 -17.74 -4.60
C ILE A 92 -24.99 -17.31 -5.16
N ASP A 93 -24.88 -17.11 -6.48
CA ASP A 93 -23.63 -16.71 -7.15
C ASP A 93 -23.80 -15.39 -7.92
N VAL A 94 -22.70 -14.75 -8.32
CA VAL A 94 -22.77 -13.50 -9.08
C VAL A 94 -23.20 -13.79 -10.52
N ALA A 95 -24.43 -13.42 -10.87
CA ALA A 95 -24.90 -13.52 -12.24
C ALA A 95 -24.65 -12.22 -13.01
N TYR A 96 -23.98 -12.31 -14.16
CA TYR A 96 -23.79 -11.15 -15.04
C TYR A 96 -24.88 -11.09 -16.11
N ARG A 97 -25.59 -9.95 -16.18
CA ARG A 97 -26.61 -9.67 -17.20
C ARG A 97 -26.20 -8.48 -18.05
N TYR A 98 -26.62 -8.49 -19.31
CA TYR A 98 -26.23 -7.49 -20.30
C TYR A 98 -27.48 -6.87 -20.90
N PHE A 99 -27.52 -5.54 -20.95
CA PHE A 99 -28.53 -4.81 -21.70
C PHE A 99 -27.93 -3.52 -22.26
N SER A 100 -28.65 -2.87 -23.17
CA SER A 100 -28.21 -1.60 -23.73
C SER A 100 -29.39 -0.73 -24.05
N THR A 101 -29.23 0.58 -23.91
CA THR A 101 -30.20 1.57 -24.37
C THR A 101 -29.71 2.23 -25.65
N ALA A 102 -30.44 3.23 -26.14
CA ALA A 102 -29.99 4.07 -27.24
C ALA A 102 -28.67 4.79 -26.92
N LYS A 103 -28.39 5.11 -25.65
CA LYS A 103 -27.23 5.92 -25.24
C LYS A 103 -26.05 5.10 -24.72
N ARG A 104 -26.28 3.99 -24.00
CA ARG A 104 -25.24 3.34 -23.21
C ARG A 104 -25.38 1.80 -23.16
N LYS A 105 -24.27 1.10 -22.96
CA LYS A 105 -24.24 -0.36 -22.70
C LYS A 105 -24.10 -0.61 -21.20
N PHE A 106 -24.73 -1.65 -20.70
CA PHE A 106 -24.79 -1.95 -19.27
C PHE A 106 -24.42 -3.41 -18.99
N ILE A 107 -23.66 -3.61 -17.91
CA ILE A 107 -23.42 -4.91 -17.29
C ILE A 107 -23.92 -4.83 -15.86
N ILE A 108 -24.86 -5.72 -15.53
CA ILE A 108 -25.41 -5.87 -14.18
C ILE A 108 -24.68 -7.04 -13.52
N ALA A 109 -24.07 -6.79 -12.37
CA ALA A 109 -23.63 -7.84 -11.46
C ALA A 109 -24.71 -8.06 -10.39
N ASP A 110 -25.47 -9.15 -10.53
CA ASP A 110 -26.45 -9.54 -9.53
C ASP A 110 -25.75 -10.26 -8.37
N THR A 111 -25.57 -9.57 -7.25
CA THR A 111 -24.86 -10.11 -6.09
C THR A 111 -25.84 -10.60 -5.01
N PRO A 112 -25.56 -11.76 -4.38
CA PRO A 112 -26.33 -12.26 -3.24
C PRO A 112 -26.46 -11.22 -2.12
N GLY A 113 -27.62 -11.18 -1.45
CA GLY A 113 -27.89 -10.22 -0.37
C GLY A 113 -27.53 -10.71 1.03
N HIS A 114 -27.22 -12.00 1.18
CA HIS A 114 -27.09 -12.64 2.49
C HIS A 114 -25.67 -12.53 3.06
N GLU A 115 -25.57 -12.56 4.39
CA GLU A 115 -24.33 -12.35 5.14
C GLU A 115 -23.19 -13.33 4.78
N GLN A 116 -23.56 -14.53 4.34
CA GLN A 116 -22.61 -15.58 3.96
C GLN A 116 -21.93 -15.36 2.60
N TYR A 117 -22.28 -14.29 1.88
CA TYR A 117 -21.82 -14.07 0.49
C TYR A 117 -21.03 -12.77 0.30
N THR A 118 -20.38 -12.26 1.35
CA THR A 118 -19.50 -11.08 1.24
C THR A 118 -18.38 -11.28 0.23
N ARG A 119 -17.83 -12.49 0.12
CA ARG A 119 -16.91 -12.87 -0.96
C ARG A 119 -17.49 -12.59 -2.35
N ASN A 120 -18.73 -13.01 -2.58
CA ASN A 120 -19.38 -12.91 -3.89
C ASN A 120 -19.67 -11.45 -4.22
N MET A 121 -20.16 -10.68 -3.23
CA MET A 121 -20.30 -9.24 -3.36
C MET A 121 -18.95 -8.57 -3.67
N ALA A 122 -17.88 -8.93 -2.95
CA ALA A 122 -16.57 -8.33 -3.16
C ALA A 122 -16.01 -8.59 -4.55
N THR A 123 -16.16 -9.82 -5.05
CA THR A 123 -15.79 -10.18 -6.42
C THR A 123 -16.58 -9.38 -7.45
N GLY A 124 -17.91 -9.32 -7.34
CA GLY A 124 -18.75 -8.56 -8.27
C GLY A 124 -18.48 -7.04 -8.24
N ALA A 125 -18.42 -6.46 -7.04
CA ALA A 125 -18.22 -5.04 -6.81
C ALA A 125 -16.82 -4.54 -7.22
N SER A 126 -15.80 -5.40 -7.21
CA SER A 126 -14.43 -5.02 -7.59
C SER A 126 -14.30 -4.49 -9.03
N THR A 127 -15.24 -4.84 -9.90
CA THR A 127 -15.27 -4.42 -11.31
C THR A 127 -16.36 -3.39 -11.62
N CYS A 128 -17.15 -3.01 -10.62
CA CYS A 128 -18.25 -2.07 -10.79
C CYS A 128 -17.80 -0.62 -10.67
N ASP A 129 -18.48 0.23 -11.43
CA ASP A 129 -18.35 1.69 -11.41
C ASP A 129 -19.44 2.32 -10.51
N LEU A 130 -20.61 1.67 -10.43
CA LEU A 130 -21.78 2.14 -9.68
C LEU A 130 -22.41 1.03 -8.82
N ALA A 131 -22.93 1.38 -7.64
CA ALA A 131 -23.72 0.49 -6.80
C ALA A 131 -25.17 1.00 -6.64
N ILE A 132 -26.15 0.15 -6.89
CA ILE A 132 -27.56 0.40 -6.57
C ILE A 132 -27.86 -0.27 -5.22
N ILE A 133 -28.11 0.52 -4.19
CA ILE A 133 -28.49 0.06 -2.85
C ILE A 133 -30.01 0.14 -2.73
N LEU A 134 -30.69 -1.00 -2.77
CA LEU A 134 -32.14 -1.08 -2.57
C LEU A 134 -32.46 -1.00 -1.08
N VAL A 135 -33.53 -0.26 -0.77
CA VAL A 135 -34.06 -0.08 0.58
C VAL A 135 -35.57 -0.21 0.54
N ASP A 136 -36.15 -1.18 1.26
CA ASP A 136 -37.61 -1.32 1.38
C ASP A 136 -38.20 -0.17 2.23
N ALA A 137 -39.09 0.63 1.62
CA ALA A 137 -39.74 1.78 2.27
C ALA A 137 -40.56 1.41 3.52
N ARG A 138 -40.92 0.13 3.71
CA ARG A 138 -41.62 -0.33 4.91
C ARG A 138 -40.72 -0.38 6.14
N TYR A 139 -39.43 -0.63 5.94
CA TYR A 139 -38.48 -0.90 7.02
C TYR A 139 -37.35 0.13 7.11
N GLY A 140 -37.10 0.90 6.05
CA GLY A 140 -36.01 1.88 6.00
C GLY A 140 -34.63 1.22 6.01
N VAL A 141 -33.63 1.94 6.50
CA VAL A 141 -32.22 1.49 6.47
C VAL A 141 -31.99 0.34 7.45
N GLN A 142 -31.74 -0.86 6.93
CA GLN A 142 -31.48 -2.06 7.72
C GLN A 142 -29.98 -2.37 7.86
N THR A 143 -29.64 -3.35 8.71
CA THR A 143 -28.26 -3.84 8.89
C THR A 143 -27.61 -4.27 7.57
N GLN A 144 -28.34 -4.96 6.69
CA GLN A 144 -27.82 -5.37 5.39
C GLN A 144 -27.58 -4.18 4.44
N THR A 145 -28.44 -3.15 4.47
CA THR A 145 -28.23 -1.89 3.73
C THR A 145 -26.91 -1.25 4.13
N ARG A 146 -26.65 -1.17 5.45
CA ARG A 146 -25.41 -0.63 6.02
C ARG A 146 -24.20 -1.46 5.59
N ARG A 147 -24.31 -2.78 5.70
CA ARG A 147 -23.27 -3.74 5.31
C ARG A 147 -22.86 -3.58 3.84
N HIS A 148 -23.83 -3.60 2.94
CA HIS A 148 -23.59 -3.45 1.50
C HIS A 148 -22.96 -2.10 1.15
N SER A 149 -23.43 -1.04 1.81
CA SER A 149 -22.88 0.30 1.62
C SER A 149 -21.44 0.41 2.11
N TYR A 150 -21.10 -0.23 3.23
CA TYR A 150 -19.73 -0.30 3.73
C TYR A 150 -18.81 -1.08 2.76
N ILE A 151 -19.25 -2.24 2.27
CA ILE A 151 -18.46 -3.03 1.31
C ILE A 151 -18.28 -2.27 -0.03
N ALA A 152 -19.32 -1.59 -0.52
CA ALA A 152 -19.22 -0.76 -1.71
C ALA A 152 -18.20 0.39 -1.52
N SER A 153 -18.21 1.03 -0.34
CA SER A 153 -17.21 2.04 0.04
C SER A 153 -15.81 1.46 0.04
N LEU A 154 -15.64 0.31 0.68
CA LEU A 154 -14.36 -0.37 0.85
C LEU A 154 -13.74 -0.76 -0.50
N LEU A 155 -14.59 -1.14 -1.46
CA LEU A 155 -14.20 -1.49 -2.83
C LEU A 155 -14.10 -0.27 -3.76
N GLY A 156 -14.19 0.94 -3.21
CA GLY A 156 -13.94 2.19 -3.92
C GLY A 156 -14.95 2.47 -5.03
N ILE A 157 -16.21 2.03 -4.85
CA ILE A 157 -17.28 2.38 -5.78
C ILE A 157 -17.64 3.85 -5.60
N LYS A 158 -17.48 4.61 -6.67
CA LYS A 158 -17.58 6.08 -6.65
C LYS A 158 -18.98 6.62 -6.87
N HIS A 159 -19.86 5.84 -7.51
CA HIS A 159 -21.24 6.26 -7.76
C HIS A 159 -22.23 5.36 -7.03
N ILE A 160 -23.14 5.96 -6.27
CA ILE A 160 -24.12 5.24 -5.47
C ILE A 160 -25.53 5.73 -5.78
N VAL A 161 -26.44 4.80 -6.00
CA VAL A 161 -27.87 5.07 -6.15
C VAL A 161 -28.62 4.34 -5.05
N VAL A 162 -29.22 5.08 -4.14
CA VAL A 162 -30.10 4.54 -3.10
C VAL A 162 -31.52 4.49 -3.66
N ALA A 163 -31.96 3.28 -4.03
CA ALA A 163 -33.27 3.01 -4.58
C ALA A 163 -34.24 2.65 -3.45
N ILE A 164 -35.07 3.60 -3.04
CA ILE A 164 -36.08 3.41 -2.00
C ILE A 164 -37.29 2.74 -2.66
N ASN A 165 -37.33 1.41 -2.56
CA ASN A 165 -38.28 0.54 -3.25
C ASN A 165 -39.57 0.34 -2.43
N LYS A 166 -40.62 -0.14 -3.09
CA LYS A 166 -41.96 -0.40 -2.51
C LYS A 166 -42.66 0.85 -1.95
N MET A 167 -42.36 2.01 -2.53
CA MET A 167 -43.05 3.26 -2.17
C MET A 167 -44.55 3.21 -2.47
N ASP A 168 -44.99 2.32 -3.37
CA ASP A 168 -46.40 2.08 -3.64
C ASP A 168 -47.19 1.59 -2.42
N LEU A 169 -46.54 0.87 -1.49
CA LEU A 169 -47.14 0.41 -0.23
C LEU A 169 -47.20 1.51 0.84
N LYS A 170 -46.57 2.65 0.57
CA LYS A 170 -46.57 3.86 1.41
C LYS A 170 -47.20 5.04 0.67
N ASP A 171 -47.97 4.76 -0.37
CA ASP A 171 -48.66 5.75 -1.20
C ASP A 171 -47.76 6.87 -1.74
N PHE A 172 -46.48 6.59 -1.95
CA PHE A 172 -45.46 7.57 -2.34
C PHE A 172 -45.37 8.77 -1.38
N ASP A 173 -45.53 8.53 -0.08
CA ASP A 173 -45.40 9.56 0.94
C ASP A 173 -43.99 10.19 0.96
N GLN A 174 -43.95 11.53 0.87
CA GLN A 174 -42.69 12.29 0.85
C GLN A 174 -41.96 12.23 2.20
N GLY A 175 -42.69 12.17 3.31
CA GLY A 175 -42.11 12.12 4.66
C GLY A 175 -41.30 10.85 4.87
N VAL A 176 -41.84 9.69 4.48
CA VAL A 176 -41.14 8.40 4.52
C VAL A 176 -39.85 8.44 3.71
N PHE A 177 -39.88 9.01 2.49
CA PHE A 177 -38.68 9.14 1.66
C PHE A 177 -37.59 10.00 2.31
N GLU A 178 -37.94 11.19 2.83
CA GLU A 178 -36.95 12.08 3.44
C GLU A 178 -36.37 11.51 4.75
N ILE A 179 -37.16 10.77 5.54
CA ILE A 179 -36.65 10.06 6.73
C ILE A 179 -35.59 9.03 6.34
N ILE A 180 -35.91 8.15 5.38
CA ILE A 180 -34.98 7.09 4.94
C ILE A 180 -33.71 7.69 4.34
N LYS A 181 -33.85 8.77 3.56
CA LYS A 181 -32.74 9.52 2.98
C LYS A 181 -31.85 10.13 4.07
N ALA A 182 -32.43 10.77 5.07
CA ALA A 182 -31.68 11.34 6.19
C ALA A 182 -30.91 10.26 6.97
N ASP A 183 -31.57 9.14 7.29
CA ASP A 183 -30.96 8.01 7.99
C ASP A 183 -29.77 7.43 7.19
N TYR A 184 -29.91 7.32 5.87
CA TYR A 184 -28.83 6.82 5.02
C TYR A 184 -27.65 7.80 4.94
N LEU A 185 -27.92 9.10 4.81
CA LEU A 185 -26.86 10.12 4.76
C LEU A 185 -26.06 10.16 6.08
N GLN A 186 -26.74 10.08 7.23
CA GLN A 186 -26.07 9.99 8.52
C GLN A 186 -25.17 8.75 8.62
N PHE A 187 -25.62 7.62 8.10
CA PHE A 187 -24.81 6.41 8.04
C PHE A 187 -23.61 6.56 7.09
N ALA A 188 -23.80 7.13 5.91
CA ALA A 188 -22.76 7.38 4.92
C ALA A 188 -21.63 8.25 5.49
N GLU A 189 -21.96 9.29 6.25
CA GLU A 189 -20.97 10.12 6.96
C GLU A 189 -20.15 9.30 7.98
N ARG A 190 -20.80 8.41 8.75
CA ARG A 190 -20.12 7.58 9.76
C ARG A 190 -19.07 6.65 9.16
N ILE A 191 -19.33 6.08 7.98
CA ILE A 191 -18.37 5.21 7.27
C ILE A 191 -17.37 6.00 6.41
N LYS A 192 -17.41 7.34 6.45
CA LYS A 192 -16.61 8.24 5.59
C LYS A 192 -16.77 7.90 4.11
N LEU A 193 -18.00 7.58 3.70
CA LEU A 193 -18.35 7.37 2.31
C LEU A 193 -18.13 8.69 1.57
N ASN A 194 -17.15 8.73 0.67
CA ASN A 194 -16.88 9.89 -0.18
C ASN A 194 -17.11 9.52 -1.65
N PRO A 195 -18.36 9.24 -2.05
CA PRO A 195 -18.65 8.92 -3.44
C PRO A 195 -18.55 10.20 -4.27
N THR A 196 -18.16 10.07 -5.54
CA THR A 196 -18.28 11.15 -6.53
C THR A 196 -19.74 11.59 -6.68
N SER A 197 -20.69 10.66 -6.62
CA SER A 197 -22.12 11.00 -6.60
C SER A 197 -22.97 10.02 -5.78
N ILE A 198 -23.98 10.57 -5.11
CA ILE A 198 -25.03 9.82 -4.43
C ILE A 198 -26.41 10.32 -4.88
N HIS A 199 -27.24 9.41 -5.37
CA HIS A 199 -28.60 9.71 -5.83
C HIS A 199 -29.63 8.94 -5.01
N PHE A 200 -30.80 9.52 -4.76
CA PHE A 200 -31.91 8.88 -4.06
C PHE A 200 -33.12 8.83 -4.98
N VAL A 201 -33.69 7.64 -5.19
CA VAL A 201 -34.81 7.45 -6.11
C VAL A 201 -35.98 6.75 -5.38
N PRO A 202 -37.14 7.41 -5.20
CA PRO A 202 -38.33 6.74 -4.70
C PRO A 202 -38.95 5.92 -5.82
N MET A 203 -39.09 4.60 -5.68
CA MET A 203 -39.54 3.75 -6.77
C MET A 203 -40.40 2.57 -6.34
N SER A 204 -41.04 1.95 -7.33
CA SER A 204 -41.68 0.63 -7.20
C SER A 204 -41.18 -0.27 -8.32
N ALA A 205 -40.33 -1.24 -7.99
CA ALA A 205 -39.82 -2.22 -8.95
C ALA A 205 -40.94 -3.05 -9.61
N LEU A 206 -41.99 -3.37 -8.83
CA LEU A 206 -43.13 -4.16 -9.28
C LEU A 206 -44.02 -3.37 -10.25
N LYS A 207 -44.36 -2.12 -9.91
CA LYS A 207 -45.27 -1.29 -10.71
C LYS A 207 -44.54 -0.46 -11.78
N GLY A 208 -43.21 -0.37 -11.72
CA GLY A 208 -42.36 0.32 -12.69
C GLY A 208 -42.22 1.84 -12.47
N ASP A 209 -42.80 2.36 -11.38
CA ASP A 209 -42.72 3.77 -11.00
C ASP A 209 -41.26 4.20 -10.75
N ASN A 210 -40.81 5.26 -11.44
CA ASN A 210 -39.45 5.82 -11.38
C ASN A 210 -38.30 4.86 -11.73
N VAL A 211 -38.61 3.71 -12.35
CA VAL A 211 -37.60 2.75 -12.84
C VAL A 211 -37.05 3.18 -14.19
N VAL A 212 -37.88 3.13 -15.23
CA VAL A 212 -37.53 3.64 -16.56
C VAL A 212 -38.10 5.03 -16.77
N ASN A 213 -39.40 5.19 -16.53
CA ASN A 213 -40.12 6.44 -16.69
C ASN A 213 -40.41 7.08 -15.33
N LYS A 214 -40.52 8.41 -15.30
CA LYS A 214 -40.96 9.13 -14.09
C LYS A 214 -42.40 8.78 -13.74
N SER A 215 -42.69 8.65 -12.45
CA SER A 215 -44.02 8.34 -11.94
C SER A 215 -44.86 9.60 -11.73
N GLU A 216 -46.13 9.54 -12.12
CA GLU A 216 -47.13 10.57 -11.78
C GLU A 216 -47.56 10.50 -10.31
N ARG A 217 -47.30 9.38 -9.62
CA ARG A 217 -47.66 9.17 -8.21
C ARG A 217 -46.73 9.90 -7.24
N SER A 218 -45.56 10.35 -7.71
CA SER A 218 -44.61 11.13 -6.92
C SER A 218 -44.36 12.52 -7.52
N PRO A 219 -45.38 13.40 -7.61
CA PRO A 219 -45.22 14.72 -8.24
C PRO A 219 -44.24 15.64 -7.48
N TRP A 220 -44.03 15.35 -6.19
CA TRP A 220 -43.06 16.05 -5.34
C TRP A 220 -41.60 15.68 -5.65
N TYR A 221 -41.35 14.54 -6.30
CA TYR A 221 -40.00 14.09 -6.63
C TYR A 221 -39.55 14.72 -7.97
N THR A 222 -38.64 15.68 -7.89
CA THR A 222 -38.10 16.41 -9.04
C THR A 222 -36.87 15.73 -9.67
N GLY A 223 -36.34 14.69 -9.03
CA GLY A 223 -35.15 13.98 -9.49
C GLY A 223 -35.35 13.17 -10.77
N GLN A 224 -34.29 12.48 -11.18
CA GLN A 224 -34.28 11.62 -12.36
C GLN A 224 -34.84 10.22 -12.03
N SER A 225 -35.34 9.51 -13.05
CA SER A 225 -35.64 8.08 -12.91
C SER A 225 -34.33 7.27 -12.76
N LEU A 226 -34.43 6.02 -12.29
CA LEU A 226 -33.25 5.16 -12.18
C LEU A 226 -32.53 4.99 -13.53
N MET A 227 -33.27 4.74 -14.62
CA MET A 227 -32.70 4.60 -15.95
C MET A 227 -32.03 5.89 -16.44
N GLU A 228 -32.64 7.05 -16.20
CA GLU A 228 -32.04 8.33 -16.56
C GLU A 228 -30.70 8.54 -15.85
N ILE A 229 -30.59 8.18 -14.56
CA ILE A 229 -29.33 8.23 -13.81
C ILE A 229 -28.30 7.28 -14.43
N LEU A 230 -28.66 6.02 -14.68
CA LEU A 230 -27.76 5.02 -15.28
C LEU A 230 -27.24 5.47 -16.67
N GLU A 231 -28.06 6.16 -17.45
CA GLU A 231 -27.66 6.73 -18.75
C GLU A 231 -26.75 7.96 -18.65
N THR A 232 -26.83 8.74 -17.56
CA THR A 232 -26.19 10.06 -17.45
C THR A 232 -25.00 10.12 -16.51
N VAL A 233 -24.81 9.15 -15.61
CA VAL A 233 -23.66 9.11 -14.70
C VAL A 233 -22.34 9.08 -15.49
N GLU A 234 -21.51 10.10 -15.27
CA GLU A 234 -20.20 10.26 -15.90
C GLU A 234 -19.13 9.44 -15.18
N ILE A 235 -18.72 8.32 -15.77
CA ILE A 235 -17.64 7.46 -15.22
C ILE A 235 -16.25 7.82 -15.76
N SER A 236 -16.20 8.56 -16.88
CA SER A 236 -14.95 8.90 -17.55
C SER A 236 -14.09 9.87 -16.72
N GLY A 237 -14.72 10.74 -15.92
CA GLY A 237 -14.04 11.68 -15.02
C GLY A 237 -13.33 11.01 -13.84
N ASP A 238 -13.66 9.76 -13.54
CA ASP A 238 -13.05 9.02 -12.42
C ASP A 238 -11.69 8.40 -12.75
N ARG A 239 -11.27 8.43 -14.02
CA ARG A 239 -10.01 7.86 -14.46
C ARG A 239 -8.84 8.77 -14.06
N ASN A 240 -7.85 8.18 -13.39
CA ASN A 240 -6.60 8.87 -13.11
C ASN A 240 -5.82 9.04 -14.42
N VAL A 241 -5.71 10.28 -14.89
CA VAL A 241 -4.97 10.66 -16.11
C VAL A 241 -3.64 11.37 -15.83
N SER A 242 -3.33 11.63 -14.55
CA SER A 242 -2.09 12.28 -14.14
C SER A 242 -0.97 11.28 -13.85
N ASP A 243 -1.28 10.21 -13.12
CA ASP A 243 -0.27 9.32 -12.54
C ASP A 243 -0.04 8.14 -13.46
N MET A 244 0.99 8.19 -14.30
CA MET A 244 1.30 7.07 -15.19
C MET A 244 1.72 5.83 -14.39
N ARG A 245 0.94 4.76 -14.56
CA ARG A 245 1.27 3.42 -14.05
C ARG A 245 1.10 2.43 -15.20
N PHE A 246 2.21 1.92 -15.72
CA PHE A 246 2.21 0.89 -16.77
C PHE A 246 2.80 -0.41 -16.23
N PRO A 247 1.97 -1.31 -15.67
CA PRO A 247 2.43 -2.62 -15.21
C PRO A 247 2.77 -3.51 -16.42
N VAL A 248 4.03 -3.94 -16.50
CA VAL A 248 4.53 -4.77 -17.59
C VAL A 248 3.98 -6.19 -17.45
N GLN A 249 3.25 -6.65 -18.46
CA GLN A 249 2.65 -7.99 -18.52
C GLN A 249 3.56 -8.97 -19.28
N TYR A 250 4.21 -8.48 -20.33
CA TYR A 250 5.00 -9.32 -21.23
C TYR A 250 6.13 -8.53 -21.89
N VAL A 251 7.28 -9.17 -22.10
CA VAL A 251 8.39 -8.61 -22.86
C VAL A 251 8.37 -9.23 -24.25
N ASN A 252 8.00 -8.42 -25.25
CA ASN A 252 7.90 -8.83 -26.64
C ASN A 252 9.25 -8.65 -27.35
N ARG A 253 9.81 -9.75 -27.86
CA ARG A 253 11.08 -9.77 -28.59
C ARG A 253 11.00 -10.72 -29.79
N PRO A 254 10.31 -10.33 -30.88
CA PRO A 254 10.11 -11.19 -32.04
C PRO A 254 11.38 -11.34 -32.88
N ASN A 255 12.34 -10.41 -32.76
CA ASN A 255 13.64 -10.45 -33.42
C ASN A 255 14.68 -9.66 -32.61
N LEU A 256 15.94 -9.66 -33.06
CA LEU A 256 17.06 -9.01 -32.36
C LEU A 256 16.94 -7.48 -32.27
N ASN A 257 16.17 -6.85 -33.18
CA ASN A 257 16.09 -5.39 -33.32
C ASN A 257 14.84 -4.79 -32.67
N PHE A 258 13.94 -5.61 -32.11
CA PHE A 258 12.73 -5.16 -31.47
C PHE A 258 12.64 -5.70 -30.05
N ARG A 259 12.57 -4.80 -29.08
CA ARG A 259 12.27 -5.09 -27.69
C ARG A 259 11.17 -4.13 -27.23
N GLY A 260 10.00 -4.69 -26.95
CA GLY A 260 8.83 -3.93 -26.51
C GLY A 260 8.25 -4.49 -25.22
N PHE A 261 7.74 -3.62 -24.37
CA PHE A 261 7.09 -3.97 -23.11
C PHE A 261 5.59 -3.84 -23.27
N ALA A 262 4.90 -4.98 -23.30
CA ALA A 262 3.47 -5.05 -23.51
C ALA A 262 2.73 -5.07 -22.16
N GLY A 263 1.61 -4.34 -22.12
CA GLY A 263 0.76 -4.22 -20.95
C GLY A 263 -0.47 -3.37 -21.22
N THR A 264 -1.34 -3.26 -20.23
CA THR A 264 -2.47 -2.34 -20.25
C THR A 264 -2.13 -1.15 -19.36
N LEU A 265 -2.26 0.07 -19.89
CA LEU A 265 -2.01 1.29 -19.11
C LEU A 265 -3.04 1.40 -17.99
N ALA A 266 -2.62 1.30 -16.74
CA ALA A 266 -3.53 1.29 -15.59
C ALA A 266 -4.07 2.69 -15.28
N SER A 267 -3.21 3.70 -15.40
CA SER A 267 -3.52 5.10 -15.17
C SER A 267 -2.49 6.00 -15.85
N GLY A 268 -2.79 7.30 -15.89
CA GLY A 268 -1.98 8.33 -16.52
C GLY A 268 -2.06 8.32 -18.03
N ILE A 269 -1.36 9.27 -18.64
CA ILE A 269 -1.15 9.34 -20.08
C ILE A 269 0.34 9.14 -20.33
N VAL A 270 0.66 8.32 -21.33
CA VAL A 270 2.02 8.16 -21.84
C VAL A 270 2.09 8.71 -23.25
N ARG A 271 3.13 9.49 -23.54
CA ARG A 271 3.42 10.06 -24.85
C ARG A 271 4.78 9.57 -25.33
N LYS A 272 4.92 9.57 -26.65
CA LYS A 272 6.24 9.37 -27.26
C LYS A 272 7.19 10.47 -26.80
N GLY A 273 8.38 10.08 -26.37
CA GLY A 273 9.40 10.98 -25.85
C GLY A 273 9.32 11.25 -24.34
N ASP A 274 8.35 10.69 -23.60
CA ASP A 274 8.26 10.87 -22.15
C ASP A 274 9.43 10.19 -21.40
N ASP A 275 9.92 10.83 -20.34
CA ASP A 275 10.94 10.30 -19.45
C ASP A 275 10.31 9.35 -18.42
N VAL A 276 10.71 8.08 -18.48
CA VAL A 276 10.14 6.99 -17.68
C VAL A 276 11.18 6.30 -16.82
N VAL A 277 10.73 5.70 -15.72
CA VAL A 277 11.56 4.91 -14.81
C VAL A 277 10.94 3.53 -14.65
N ALA A 278 11.78 2.50 -14.71
CA ALA A 278 11.40 1.14 -14.38
C ALA A 278 11.51 0.89 -12.88
N LEU A 279 10.44 0.40 -12.28
CA LEU A 279 10.38 0.04 -10.87
C LEU A 279 10.21 -1.48 -10.70
N PRO A 280 10.90 -2.10 -9.72
CA PRO A 280 11.61 -1.46 -8.60
C PRO A 280 13.08 -1.07 -8.87
N SER A 281 13.64 -1.36 -10.05
CA SER A 281 15.09 -1.16 -10.32
C SER A 281 15.57 0.29 -10.30
N GLY A 282 14.68 1.26 -10.50
CA GLY A 282 14.98 2.69 -10.50
C GLY A 282 15.70 3.20 -11.75
N LYS A 283 15.88 2.35 -12.78
CA LYS A 283 16.57 2.72 -14.03
C LYS A 283 15.67 3.60 -14.89
N GLY A 284 16.19 4.76 -15.31
CA GLY A 284 15.51 5.69 -16.20
C GLY A 284 15.74 5.37 -17.68
N SER A 285 14.78 5.73 -18.52
CA SER A 285 14.89 5.77 -19.99
C SER A 285 13.82 6.71 -20.57
N ARG A 286 13.69 6.76 -21.89
CA ARG A 286 12.69 7.55 -22.63
C ARG A 286 11.83 6.65 -23.51
N VAL A 287 10.55 6.97 -23.64
CA VAL A 287 9.62 6.25 -24.54
C VAL A 287 9.98 6.55 -25.99
N LYS A 288 10.44 5.54 -26.72
CA LYS A 288 10.80 5.65 -28.14
C LYS A 288 9.58 5.58 -29.05
N SER A 289 8.69 4.61 -28.83
CA SER A 289 7.43 4.49 -29.56
C SER A 289 6.37 3.73 -28.76
N ILE A 290 5.11 4.00 -29.09
CA ILE A 290 3.93 3.32 -28.53
C ILE A 290 3.32 2.52 -29.68
N VAL A 291 3.31 1.19 -29.59
CA VAL A 291 2.89 0.29 -30.66
C VAL A 291 1.60 -0.43 -30.27
N THR A 292 0.64 -0.48 -31.17
CA THR A 292 -0.61 -1.25 -31.06
C THR A 292 -0.82 -2.12 -32.30
N TYR A 293 -1.87 -2.96 -32.29
CA TYR A 293 -2.25 -3.74 -33.47
C TYR A 293 -2.58 -2.87 -34.69
N GLU A 294 -3.19 -1.70 -34.47
CA GLU A 294 -3.62 -0.77 -35.52
C GLU A 294 -2.49 0.16 -36.01
N GLY A 295 -1.31 0.11 -35.38
CA GLY A 295 -0.15 0.93 -35.72
C GLY A 295 0.47 1.63 -34.51
N GLU A 296 1.39 2.57 -34.79
CA GLU A 296 2.02 3.40 -33.77
C GLU A 296 1.12 4.57 -33.36
N LEU A 297 1.17 4.93 -32.07
CA LEU A 297 0.44 6.03 -31.47
C LEU A 297 1.42 7.09 -30.95
N GLU A 298 1.00 8.36 -31.00
CA GLU A 298 1.74 9.47 -30.36
C GLU A 298 1.48 9.54 -28.85
N GLN A 299 0.29 9.10 -28.42
CA GLN A 299 -0.09 9.04 -27.01
C GLN A 299 -1.06 7.88 -26.73
N ALA A 300 -1.04 7.38 -25.49
CA ALA A 300 -1.98 6.39 -25.01
C ALA A 300 -2.50 6.74 -23.60
N GLY A 301 -3.75 6.38 -23.34
CA GLY A 301 -4.46 6.65 -22.09
C GLY A 301 -4.92 5.39 -21.35
N PRO A 302 -5.52 5.54 -20.16
CA PRO A 302 -5.86 4.42 -19.28
C PRO A 302 -6.82 3.42 -19.95
N GLY A 303 -6.55 2.13 -19.75
CA GLY A 303 -7.31 1.00 -20.30
C GLY A 303 -6.85 0.54 -21.69
N GLN A 304 -5.97 1.27 -22.38
CA GLN A 304 -5.43 0.84 -23.66
C GLN A 304 -4.34 -0.22 -23.48
N ALA A 305 -4.43 -1.31 -24.25
CA ALA A 305 -3.39 -2.32 -24.35
C ALA A 305 -2.36 -1.87 -25.38
N ILE A 306 -1.12 -1.62 -24.93
CA ILE A 306 -0.06 -1.03 -25.75
C ILE A 306 1.26 -1.78 -25.53
N THR A 307 2.17 -1.64 -26.48
CA THR A 307 3.57 -2.06 -26.35
C THR A 307 4.46 -0.83 -26.38
N LEU A 308 5.18 -0.56 -25.29
CA LEU A 308 6.15 0.53 -25.22
C LEU A 308 7.53 0.05 -25.64
N THR A 309 8.19 0.79 -26.54
CA THR A 309 9.62 0.63 -26.78
C THR A 309 10.38 1.77 -26.10
N LEU A 310 11.60 1.49 -25.63
CA LEU A 310 12.44 2.47 -24.93
C LEU A 310 13.66 2.82 -25.78
N GLU A 311 14.25 3.99 -25.52
CA GLU A 311 15.50 4.41 -26.18
C GLU A 311 16.71 3.65 -25.67
N ASP A 312 16.75 3.35 -24.37
CA ASP A 312 17.86 2.64 -23.72
C ASP A 312 17.51 1.17 -23.46
N GLU A 313 18.54 0.32 -23.50
CA GLU A 313 18.45 -1.10 -23.15
C GLU A 313 18.49 -1.27 -21.61
N ILE A 314 17.43 -0.85 -20.93
CA ILE A 314 17.27 -1.08 -19.49
C ILE A 314 16.67 -2.46 -19.19
N ASP A 315 16.95 -2.99 -18.01
CA ASP A 315 16.42 -4.29 -17.58
C ASP A 315 15.01 -4.09 -17.00
N VAL A 316 14.03 -4.70 -17.65
CA VAL A 316 12.59 -4.61 -17.35
C VAL A 316 11.96 -5.95 -17.69
N SER A 317 11.23 -6.49 -16.72
CA SER A 317 10.63 -7.82 -16.76
C SER A 317 9.13 -7.78 -16.42
N ARG A 318 8.45 -8.91 -16.59
CA ARG A 318 7.06 -9.05 -16.12
C ARG A 318 7.00 -8.83 -14.62
N GLY A 319 6.04 -8.01 -14.19
CA GLY A 319 5.85 -7.64 -12.77
C GLY A 319 6.42 -6.27 -12.43
N ASP A 320 7.36 -5.78 -13.23
CA ASP A 320 7.86 -4.42 -13.12
C ASP A 320 6.80 -3.41 -13.58
N MET A 321 7.01 -2.16 -13.21
CA MET A 321 6.13 -1.06 -13.57
C MET A 321 6.94 0.09 -14.17
N LEU A 322 6.53 0.56 -15.34
CA LEU A 322 7.02 1.82 -15.91
C LEU A 322 6.14 2.97 -15.39
N VAL A 323 6.79 4.02 -14.91
CA VAL A 323 6.15 5.24 -14.38
C VAL A 323 6.87 6.48 -14.92
N HIS A 324 6.22 7.64 -14.87
CA HIS A 324 6.90 8.90 -15.14
C HIS A 324 7.99 9.19 -14.10
N ALA A 325 9.11 9.73 -14.54
CA ALA A 325 10.28 9.93 -13.68
C ALA A 325 10.02 10.87 -12.48
N ASP A 326 9.12 11.84 -12.67
CA ASP A 326 8.71 12.87 -11.70
C ASP A 326 7.55 12.42 -10.78
N ASN A 327 6.93 11.27 -11.06
CA ASN A 327 5.76 10.77 -10.33
C ASN A 327 5.92 9.30 -9.95
N ARG A 328 6.69 9.07 -8.89
CA ARG A 328 7.01 7.73 -8.40
C ARG A 328 6.06 7.27 -7.29
N PRO A 329 5.49 6.06 -7.39
CA PRO A 329 4.72 5.42 -6.31
C PRO A 329 5.63 5.02 -5.14
N LEU A 330 5.03 4.57 -4.04
CA LEU A 330 5.76 4.02 -2.90
C LEU A 330 6.41 2.68 -3.29
N ILE A 331 7.68 2.51 -2.93
CA ILE A 331 8.40 1.23 -3.11
C ILE A 331 8.67 0.68 -1.72
N THR A 332 8.04 -0.45 -1.39
CA THR A 332 8.14 -1.07 -0.07
C THR A 332 7.88 -2.57 -0.17
N ASP A 333 8.40 -3.33 0.79
CA ASP A 333 8.08 -4.74 1.01
C ASP A 333 7.04 -4.93 2.13
N SER A 334 6.65 -3.86 2.84
CA SER A 334 5.62 -3.92 3.88
C SER A 334 4.66 -2.73 3.80
N PHE A 335 3.36 -3.03 3.96
CA PHE A 335 2.28 -2.04 3.87
C PHE A 335 1.06 -2.49 4.67
N ASP A 336 0.21 -1.54 5.03
CA ASP A 336 -1.10 -1.81 5.63
C ASP A 336 -2.14 -2.00 4.52
N ALA A 337 -3.12 -2.87 4.76
CA ALA A 337 -4.22 -3.11 3.83
C ALA A 337 -5.51 -3.46 4.56
N MET A 338 -6.65 -3.12 3.96
CA MET A 338 -7.90 -3.79 4.28
C MET A 338 -7.95 -5.10 3.51
N LEU A 339 -8.19 -6.21 4.20
CA LEU A 339 -8.25 -7.55 3.61
C LEU A 339 -9.64 -8.15 3.82
N VAL A 340 -10.21 -8.68 2.74
CA VAL A 340 -11.41 -9.53 2.75
C VAL A 340 -10.97 -10.98 2.61
N TRP A 341 -11.26 -11.80 3.61
CA TRP A 341 -10.92 -13.23 3.57
C TRP A 341 -12.01 -14.06 2.89
N MET A 342 -11.60 -14.97 2.01
CA MET A 342 -12.47 -15.65 1.04
C MET A 342 -12.41 -17.19 1.13
N SER A 343 -11.53 -17.72 1.98
CA SER A 343 -11.35 -19.16 2.19
C SER A 343 -12.06 -19.64 3.46
N GLU A 344 -12.54 -20.89 3.44
CA GLU A 344 -13.05 -21.58 4.62
C GLU A 344 -11.94 -21.88 5.62
N GLU A 345 -10.72 -22.16 5.14
CA GLU A 345 -9.56 -22.28 6.00
C GLU A 345 -9.21 -20.91 6.58
N PRO A 346 -9.12 -20.77 7.93
CA PRO A 346 -8.82 -19.48 8.53
C PRO A 346 -7.44 -18.95 8.14
N MET A 347 -7.34 -17.64 7.95
CA MET A 347 -6.05 -16.96 7.83
C MET A 347 -5.35 -16.93 9.19
N LEU A 348 -4.13 -17.46 9.24
CA LEU A 348 -3.29 -17.43 10.43
C LEU A 348 -2.10 -16.49 10.22
N PRO A 349 -1.79 -15.59 11.17
CA PRO A 349 -0.64 -14.71 11.07
C PRO A 349 0.68 -15.48 10.83
N GLY A 350 1.51 -14.96 9.93
CA GLY A 350 2.81 -15.54 9.59
C GLY A 350 2.79 -16.69 8.58
N LYS A 351 1.62 -17.25 8.21
CA LYS A 351 1.53 -18.21 7.08
C LYS A 351 1.99 -17.52 5.79
N LYS A 352 2.77 -18.25 4.99
CA LYS A 352 3.28 -17.77 3.69
C LYS A 352 2.23 -17.94 2.60
N TYR A 353 2.02 -16.88 1.84
CA TYR A 353 1.12 -16.80 0.68
C TYR A 353 1.86 -16.20 -0.50
N ASP A 354 1.33 -16.36 -1.70
CA ASP A 354 1.76 -15.56 -2.84
C ASP A 354 0.84 -14.34 -2.96
N ILE A 355 1.44 -13.15 -3.02
CA ILE A 355 0.71 -11.88 -3.14
C ILE A 355 0.84 -11.42 -4.59
N LYS A 356 -0.31 -11.29 -5.27
CA LYS A 356 -0.36 -10.81 -6.65
C LYS A 356 -0.97 -9.42 -6.70
N ARG A 357 -0.16 -8.42 -7.10
CA ARG A 357 -0.58 -7.03 -7.31
C ARG A 357 -0.36 -6.65 -8.77
N ALA A 358 -1.41 -6.25 -9.48
CA ALA A 358 -1.38 -6.05 -10.93
C ALA A 358 -0.68 -7.23 -11.65
N THR A 359 0.53 -7.02 -12.19
CA THR A 359 1.35 -8.04 -12.85
C THR A 359 2.43 -8.64 -11.96
N SER A 360 2.72 -8.02 -10.81
CA SER A 360 3.71 -8.50 -9.84
C SER A 360 3.17 -9.69 -9.05
N TYR A 361 4.05 -10.62 -8.73
CA TYR A 361 3.75 -11.86 -8.02
C TYR A 361 4.89 -12.14 -7.05
N VAL A 362 4.66 -11.86 -5.77
CA VAL A 362 5.72 -11.88 -4.75
C VAL A 362 5.27 -12.69 -3.54
N PRO A 363 6.04 -13.70 -3.11
CA PRO A 363 5.76 -14.41 -1.87
C PRO A 363 5.80 -13.46 -0.67
N GLY A 364 4.94 -13.69 0.30
CA GLY A 364 4.82 -12.86 1.49
C GLY A 364 4.06 -13.54 2.60
N SER A 365 3.80 -12.82 3.68
CA SER A 365 2.95 -13.24 4.78
C SER A 365 2.15 -12.06 5.32
N ILE A 366 1.14 -12.39 6.12
CA ILE A 366 0.37 -11.42 6.88
C ILE A 366 0.84 -11.54 8.34
N PRO A 367 1.85 -10.78 8.79
CA PRO A 367 2.42 -10.93 10.14
C PRO A 367 1.44 -10.60 11.28
N SER A 368 0.49 -9.69 11.07
CA SER A 368 -0.44 -9.28 12.12
C SER A 368 -1.76 -8.75 11.56
N ILE A 369 -2.81 -8.93 12.36
CA ILE A 369 -4.12 -8.31 12.18
C ILE A 369 -4.17 -7.12 13.15
N ALA A 370 -4.39 -5.91 12.64
CA ALA A 370 -4.51 -4.72 13.48
C ALA A 370 -5.86 -4.71 14.19
N HIS A 371 -6.95 -4.84 13.42
CA HIS A 371 -8.30 -5.05 13.94
C HIS A 371 -9.16 -5.70 12.86
N LYS A 372 -10.17 -6.46 13.27
CA LYS A 372 -11.30 -6.87 12.44
C LYS A 372 -12.35 -5.78 12.45
N VAL A 373 -13.07 -5.64 11.35
CA VAL A 373 -14.24 -4.76 11.27
C VAL A 373 -15.48 -5.64 11.21
N ASP A 374 -16.37 -5.49 12.19
CA ASP A 374 -17.71 -6.04 12.08
C ASP A 374 -18.49 -5.20 11.07
N VAL A 375 -18.93 -5.84 9.98
CA VAL A 375 -19.59 -5.14 8.86
C VAL A 375 -21.01 -4.68 9.22
N ASN A 376 -21.60 -5.25 10.27
CA ASN A 376 -22.94 -4.95 10.74
C ASN A 376 -22.94 -3.78 11.75
N THR A 377 -21.95 -3.72 12.65
CA THR A 377 -21.87 -2.69 13.69
C THR A 377 -20.83 -1.60 13.41
N LEU A 378 -19.88 -1.87 12.50
CA LEU A 378 -18.68 -1.08 12.23
C LEU A 378 -17.71 -1.00 13.41
N GLU A 379 -17.83 -1.90 14.38
CA GLU A 379 -16.93 -1.95 15.53
C GLU A 379 -15.61 -2.63 15.17
N GLU A 380 -14.52 -2.05 15.66
CA GLU A 380 -13.18 -2.62 15.53
C GLU A 380 -12.94 -3.59 16.69
N THR A 381 -12.62 -4.85 16.36
CA THR A 381 -12.33 -5.88 17.36
C THR A 381 -10.94 -6.48 17.14
N ALA A 382 -10.26 -6.87 18.23
CA ALA A 382 -8.99 -7.58 18.12
C ALA A 382 -9.22 -9.01 17.60
N GLY A 383 -8.29 -9.51 16.78
CA GLY A 383 -8.42 -10.82 16.16
C GLY A 383 -7.08 -11.54 16.01
N SER A 384 -7.06 -12.85 16.31
CA SER A 384 -5.88 -13.72 16.12
C SER A 384 -5.88 -14.50 14.80
N SER A 385 -7.00 -14.51 14.07
CA SER A 385 -7.18 -15.15 12.76
C SER A 385 -8.31 -14.48 11.98
N LEU A 386 -8.40 -14.70 10.66
CA LEU A 386 -9.57 -14.31 9.85
C LEU A 386 -10.34 -15.53 9.34
N GLN A 387 -11.64 -15.55 9.59
CA GLN A 387 -12.60 -16.53 9.10
C GLN A 387 -13.16 -16.10 7.75
N LEU A 388 -13.84 -17.03 7.06
CA LEU A 388 -14.53 -16.75 5.81
C LEU A 388 -15.44 -15.51 5.93
N ASN A 389 -15.36 -14.61 4.94
CA ASN A 389 -16.12 -13.34 4.86
C ASN A 389 -15.76 -12.27 5.91
N GLU A 390 -14.79 -12.50 6.79
CA GLU A 390 -14.32 -11.45 7.69
C GLU A 390 -13.46 -10.43 6.95
N ILE A 391 -13.58 -9.17 7.39
CA ILE A 391 -12.83 -8.03 6.89
C ILE A 391 -11.95 -7.51 8.01
N ALA A 392 -10.69 -7.22 7.72
CA ALA A 392 -9.77 -6.69 8.71
C ALA A 392 -8.72 -5.78 8.12
N LYS A 393 -8.26 -4.85 8.93
CA LYS A 393 -7.01 -4.13 8.67
C LYS A 393 -5.85 -5.03 9.07
N VAL A 394 -4.96 -5.32 8.12
CA VAL A 394 -3.82 -6.20 8.29
C VAL A 394 -2.54 -5.52 7.85
N LYS A 395 -1.41 -5.97 8.41
CA LYS A 395 -0.09 -5.65 7.87
C LYS A 395 0.34 -6.76 6.95
N VAL A 396 0.82 -6.41 5.76
CA VAL A 396 1.38 -7.35 4.78
C VAL A 396 2.90 -7.17 4.75
N SER A 397 3.62 -8.29 4.62
CA SER A 397 5.07 -8.33 4.43
C SER A 397 5.40 -9.21 3.23
N LEU A 398 6.24 -8.72 2.35
CA LEU A 398 6.67 -9.40 1.13
C LEU A 398 8.15 -9.76 1.23
N ASP A 399 8.56 -10.75 0.45
CA ASP A 399 9.97 -11.19 0.38
C ASP A 399 10.80 -10.30 -0.56
N ALA A 400 10.15 -9.42 -1.33
CA ALA A 400 10.79 -8.42 -2.18
C ALA A 400 9.95 -7.14 -2.25
N SER A 401 10.61 -5.99 -2.42
CA SER A 401 9.93 -4.70 -2.53
C SER A 401 9.16 -4.59 -3.85
N ILE A 402 7.95 -4.02 -3.79
CA ILE A 402 7.13 -3.72 -4.95
C ILE A 402 6.79 -2.23 -5.00
N ALA A 403 6.62 -1.70 -6.21
CA ALA A 403 5.97 -0.41 -6.40
C ALA A 403 4.46 -0.53 -6.15
N LEU A 404 3.87 0.33 -5.33
CA LEU A 404 2.45 0.29 -5.01
C LEU A 404 1.90 1.70 -4.78
N ASP A 405 0.61 1.87 -5.04
CA ASP A 405 -0.16 3.06 -4.68
C ASP A 405 -1.21 2.66 -3.63
N GLY A 406 -1.82 3.64 -2.96
CA GLY A 406 -3.01 3.36 -2.17
C GLY A 406 -4.22 3.13 -3.09
N TYR A 407 -5.15 2.31 -2.60
CA TYR A 407 -6.31 1.89 -3.40
C TYR A 407 -7.21 3.05 -3.82
N GLU A 408 -7.32 4.09 -2.98
CA GLU A 408 -8.08 5.31 -3.27
C GLU A 408 -7.50 6.12 -4.43
N GLN A 409 -6.17 6.12 -4.60
CA GLN A 409 -5.50 6.86 -5.68
C GLN A 409 -5.47 6.05 -6.97
N ASN A 410 -5.22 4.74 -6.87
CA ASN A 410 -5.17 3.85 -8.02
C ASN A 410 -5.65 2.44 -7.67
N ARG A 411 -6.83 2.07 -8.19
CA ARG A 411 -7.45 0.76 -7.93
C ARG A 411 -6.60 -0.40 -8.46
N THR A 412 -5.90 -0.24 -9.59
CA THR A 412 -5.15 -1.35 -10.22
C THR A 412 -3.85 -1.65 -9.48
N THR A 413 -3.14 -0.63 -9.02
CA THR A 413 -1.86 -0.78 -8.31
C THR A 413 -2.01 -0.81 -6.79
N GLY A 414 -3.15 -0.36 -6.27
CA GLY A 414 -3.53 -0.45 -4.86
C GLY A 414 -4.38 -1.67 -4.50
N ALA A 415 -4.71 -2.55 -5.44
CA ALA A 415 -5.38 -3.84 -5.17
C ALA A 415 -4.43 -5.02 -5.29
N PHE A 416 -4.62 -6.02 -4.45
CA PHE A 416 -3.93 -7.31 -4.56
C PHE A 416 -4.85 -8.47 -4.20
N ILE A 417 -4.45 -9.66 -4.63
CA ILE A 417 -5.05 -10.91 -4.18
C ILE A 417 -4.02 -11.74 -3.43
N VAL A 418 -4.51 -12.52 -2.46
CA VAL A 418 -3.75 -13.48 -1.69
C VAL A 418 -4.02 -14.86 -2.27
N ILE A 419 -2.96 -15.57 -2.66
CA ILE A 419 -3.03 -16.88 -3.29
C ILE A 419 -2.37 -17.88 -2.36
N ASP A 420 -3.07 -18.97 -2.06
CA ASP A 420 -2.49 -20.07 -1.30
C ASP A 420 -1.52 -20.86 -2.20
N ARG A 421 -0.30 -21.06 -1.71
CA ARG A 421 0.82 -21.60 -2.49
C ARG A 421 0.67 -23.10 -2.80
N LEU A 422 -0.16 -23.81 -2.05
CA LEU A 422 -0.38 -25.24 -2.23
C LEU A 422 -1.54 -25.49 -3.19
N THR A 423 -2.64 -24.77 -3.00
CA THR A 423 -3.87 -24.97 -3.80
C THR A 423 -3.91 -24.11 -5.06
N ASN A 424 -3.09 -23.06 -5.15
CA ASN A 424 -3.21 -21.96 -6.12
C ASN A 424 -4.58 -21.25 -6.09
N GLY A 425 -5.37 -21.46 -5.02
CA GLY A 425 -6.65 -20.81 -4.82
C GLY A 425 -6.46 -19.36 -4.37
N THR A 426 -7.33 -18.46 -4.86
CA THR A 426 -7.42 -17.10 -4.31
C THR A 426 -8.16 -17.17 -2.98
N VAL A 427 -7.44 -16.90 -1.89
CA VAL A 427 -7.94 -17.03 -0.51
C VAL A 427 -8.32 -15.69 0.13
N GLY A 428 -7.93 -14.58 -0.49
CA GLY A 428 -8.33 -13.24 -0.05
C GLY A 428 -8.07 -12.17 -1.10
N ALA A 429 -8.70 -11.01 -0.92
CA ALA A 429 -8.48 -9.81 -1.72
C ALA A 429 -8.24 -8.62 -0.80
N GLY A 430 -7.31 -7.74 -1.15
CA GLY A 430 -6.93 -6.62 -0.31
C GLY A 430 -6.80 -5.30 -1.05
N MET A 431 -7.08 -4.23 -0.30
CA MET A 431 -6.98 -2.83 -0.71
C MET A 431 -5.90 -2.17 0.13
N ILE A 432 -4.85 -1.71 -0.55
CA ILE A 432 -3.67 -1.12 0.09
C ILE A 432 -4.02 0.26 0.65
N ILE A 433 -3.64 0.48 1.89
CA ILE A 433 -3.75 1.76 2.58
C ILE A 433 -2.38 2.42 2.51
N ALA A 434 -2.23 3.40 1.62
CA ALA A 434 -1.00 4.18 1.49
C ALA A 434 -1.32 5.65 1.23
N ASP A 435 -0.59 6.54 1.91
CA ASP A 435 -0.76 7.98 1.75
C ASP A 435 -0.04 8.50 0.49
N PRO A 436 -0.62 9.48 -0.22
CA PRO A 436 -0.12 10.00 -1.49
C PRO A 436 1.21 10.78 -1.42
N GLN A 437 1.82 10.96 -0.23
CA GLN A 437 3.00 11.81 -0.04
C GLN A 437 4.15 11.19 0.76
N ALA A 438 4.32 9.86 0.71
CA ALA A 438 5.54 9.24 1.25
C ALA A 438 6.77 9.39 0.32
N SER A 439 6.69 10.19 -0.75
CA SER A 439 7.79 10.49 -1.68
C SER A 439 8.64 11.71 -1.29
N ARG A 440 8.79 12.00 0.00
CA ARG A 440 9.91 12.85 0.47
C ARG A 440 11.06 11.97 0.93
N ASN A 441 12.08 11.92 0.08
CA ASN A 441 13.42 11.38 0.28
C ASN A 441 13.45 9.91 0.72
N VAL A 442 13.62 9.01 -0.25
CA VAL A 442 14.08 7.63 -0.01
C VAL A 442 15.60 7.68 0.24
N ASP A 443 15.98 8.36 1.32
CA ASP A 443 17.23 8.13 2.04
C ASP A 443 16.80 7.77 3.47
N GLY A 444 16.58 6.47 3.68
CA GLY A 444 16.28 5.86 4.98
C GLY A 444 14.82 5.99 5.42
N HIS A 445 13.98 4.99 5.10
CA HIS A 445 12.65 4.87 5.70
C HIS A 445 12.46 3.51 6.37
N HIS A 446 12.79 3.45 7.66
CA HIS A 446 11.81 2.88 8.59
C HIS A 446 10.82 4.00 8.93
N GLY A 447 9.53 3.78 8.65
CA GLY A 447 8.47 4.79 8.71
C GLY A 447 8.32 5.49 10.08
N LYS A 448 7.55 6.58 10.09
CA LYS A 448 7.34 7.57 11.18
C LYS A 448 6.88 7.06 12.58
N GLN A 449 6.96 5.76 12.87
CA GLN A 449 6.90 5.18 14.23
C GLN A 449 8.14 4.34 14.59
N ALA A 450 9.14 4.23 13.72
CA ALA A 450 10.25 3.28 13.84
C ALA A 450 11.59 3.94 14.21
N HIS A 451 11.74 5.25 14.07
CA HIS A 451 12.93 5.95 14.53
C HIS A 451 12.58 6.82 15.74
N VAL A 452 12.89 6.30 16.94
CA VAL A 452 13.05 7.14 18.14
C VAL A 452 14.05 8.24 17.76
N ALA A 453 13.64 9.50 17.81
CA ALA A 453 14.51 10.61 17.44
C ALA A 453 15.74 10.67 18.37
N ARG A 454 16.84 11.24 17.89
CA ARG A 454 18.07 11.37 18.69
C ARG A 454 17.79 12.14 19.97
N GLU A 455 16.96 13.17 19.88
CA GLU A 455 16.53 14.01 21.00
C GLU A 455 15.72 13.22 22.02
N GLU A 456 14.85 12.30 21.57
CA GLU A 456 14.11 11.40 22.46
C GLU A 456 15.03 10.42 23.18
N ARG A 457 16.02 9.86 22.49
CA ARG A 457 17.04 8.98 23.10
C ARG A 457 17.88 9.76 24.12
N ALA A 458 18.32 10.96 23.77
CA ALA A 458 19.08 11.83 24.66
C ALA A 458 18.27 12.23 25.90
N ALA A 459 16.99 12.56 25.75
CA ALA A 459 16.08 12.83 26.85
C ALA A 459 15.87 11.60 27.75
N ARG A 460 15.73 10.40 27.16
CA ARG A 460 15.53 9.15 27.91
C ARG A 460 16.72 8.73 28.74
N PHE A 461 17.94 8.90 28.23
CA PHE A 461 19.18 8.61 28.96
C PHE A 461 19.71 9.81 29.78
N GLY A 462 19.08 10.99 29.62
CA GLY A 462 19.49 12.24 30.25
C GLY A 462 20.91 12.68 29.86
N GLN A 463 21.41 12.28 28.70
CA GLN A 463 22.80 12.48 28.23
C GLN A 463 22.81 12.79 26.74
N GLN A 464 23.83 13.49 26.24
CA GLN A 464 24.02 13.65 24.79
C GLN A 464 24.97 12.56 24.27
N PRO A 465 24.63 11.86 23.18
CA PRO A 465 25.50 10.84 22.62
C PRO A 465 26.76 11.48 22.05
N ALA A 466 27.91 10.98 22.49
CA ALA A 466 29.24 11.41 22.07
C ALA A 466 30.20 10.21 22.04
N THR A 467 31.24 10.30 21.21
CA THR A 467 32.34 9.33 21.19
C THR A 467 33.59 10.00 21.74
N VAL A 468 34.16 9.45 22.80
CA VAL A 468 35.48 9.82 23.32
C VAL A 468 36.51 8.90 22.69
N LEU A 469 37.37 9.46 21.86
CA LEU A 469 38.46 8.76 21.21
C LEU A 469 39.74 8.91 22.03
N PHE A 470 40.22 7.81 22.59
CA PHE A 470 41.54 7.72 23.19
C PHE A 470 42.56 7.33 22.13
N SER A 471 43.46 8.26 21.80
CA SER A 471 44.57 8.06 20.87
C SER A 471 45.91 8.06 21.60
N GLY A 472 46.92 7.37 21.07
CA GLY A 472 48.24 7.25 21.70
C GLY A 472 48.93 5.91 21.40
N LEU A 473 50.20 5.80 21.80
CA LEU A 473 51.05 4.62 21.56
C LEU A 473 50.48 3.35 22.23
N SER A 474 50.81 2.17 21.68
CA SER A 474 50.44 0.90 22.34
C SER A 474 51.10 0.84 23.72
N GLY A 475 50.37 0.48 24.78
CA GLY A 475 50.90 0.54 26.15
C GLY A 475 50.84 1.92 26.83
N ALA A 476 50.33 2.96 26.17
CA ALA A 476 50.13 4.28 26.79
C ALA A 476 49.03 4.32 27.87
N GLY A 477 48.23 3.25 28.05
CA GLY A 477 47.16 3.19 29.06
C GLY A 477 45.75 3.55 28.56
N LYS A 478 45.54 3.60 27.24
CA LYS A 478 44.24 3.95 26.61
C LYS A 478 43.07 3.08 27.09
N SER A 479 43.18 1.75 26.97
CA SER A 479 42.11 0.83 27.40
C SER A 479 41.89 0.93 28.90
N THR A 480 42.96 1.01 29.70
CA THR A 480 42.87 1.19 31.15
C THR A 480 42.07 2.44 31.53
N LEU A 481 42.35 3.57 30.87
CA LEU A 481 41.63 4.81 31.08
C LEU A 481 40.17 4.72 30.60
N ALA A 482 39.93 4.13 29.41
CA ALA A 482 38.59 3.96 28.86
C ALA A 482 37.69 3.13 29.78
N TYR A 483 38.16 1.98 30.28
CA TYR A 483 37.40 1.15 31.22
C TYR A 483 37.19 1.83 32.58
N ALA A 484 38.15 2.61 33.06
CA ALA A 484 37.99 3.38 34.30
C ALA A 484 36.94 4.50 34.15
N VAL A 485 36.91 5.19 33.00
CA VAL A 485 35.89 6.18 32.66
C VAL A 485 34.52 5.51 32.50
N GLU A 486 34.44 4.36 31.82
CA GLU A 486 33.22 3.57 31.69
C GLU A 486 32.61 3.24 33.06
N ARG A 487 33.45 2.76 34.00
CA ARG A 487 33.00 2.43 35.35
C ARG A 487 32.39 3.63 36.06
N LYS A 488 33.05 4.80 36.01
CA LYS A 488 32.53 6.02 36.64
C LYS A 488 31.24 6.53 35.98
N LEU A 489 31.17 6.51 34.65
CA LEU A 489 29.96 6.90 33.92
C LEU A 489 28.79 5.97 34.23
N PHE A 490 29.04 4.67 34.29
CA PHE A 490 28.04 3.67 34.68
C PHE A 490 27.55 3.88 36.12
N ASP A 491 28.47 4.11 37.07
CA ASP A 491 28.13 4.41 38.47
C ASP A 491 27.34 5.74 38.61
N MET A 492 27.47 6.66 37.65
CA MET A 492 26.67 7.89 37.53
C MET A 492 25.32 7.68 36.82
N GLY A 493 24.99 6.46 36.41
CA GLY A 493 23.74 6.13 35.71
C GLY A 493 23.73 6.48 34.21
N ARG A 494 24.89 6.71 33.59
CA ARG A 494 25.02 7.00 32.16
C ARG A 494 25.07 5.72 31.34
N ALA A 495 24.49 5.75 30.14
CA ALA A 495 24.56 4.65 29.18
C ALA A 495 25.84 4.76 28.35
N VAL A 496 26.81 3.90 28.63
CA VAL A 496 28.16 3.95 28.05
C VAL A 496 28.62 2.56 27.61
N TYR A 497 29.49 2.51 26.59
CA TYR A 497 30.15 1.28 26.17
C TYR A 497 31.58 1.54 25.67
N VAL A 498 32.53 0.69 26.05
CA VAL A 498 33.92 0.72 25.56
C VAL A 498 34.10 -0.12 24.29
N LEU A 499 34.58 0.53 23.23
CA LEU A 499 35.08 -0.12 22.03
C LEU A 499 36.60 -0.27 22.12
N ASP A 500 37.06 -1.46 22.52
CA ASP A 500 38.48 -1.81 22.54
C ASP A 500 38.91 -2.42 21.20
N GLY A 501 39.99 -1.88 20.62
CA GLY A 501 40.58 -2.35 19.37
C GLY A 501 41.03 -3.81 19.36
N GLN A 502 41.34 -4.41 20.52
CA GLN A 502 41.67 -5.82 20.62
C GLN A 502 40.43 -6.71 20.58
N ASN A 503 39.40 -6.37 21.36
CA ASN A 503 38.15 -7.13 21.38
C ASN A 503 37.49 -7.16 20.00
N LEU A 504 37.51 -6.01 19.30
CA LEU A 504 37.00 -5.93 17.94
C LEU A 504 37.74 -6.87 16.98
N ARG A 505 39.04 -7.12 17.16
CA ARG A 505 39.81 -8.05 16.31
C ARG A 505 39.54 -9.52 16.62
N HIS A 506 39.08 -9.85 17.83
CA HIS A 506 38.67 -11.21 18.15
C HIS A 506 37.29 -11.54 17.58
N ASP A 507 36.41 -10.53 17.47
CA ASP A 507 35.04 -10.67 16.98
C ASP A 507 34.87 -10.09 15.56
N LEU A 508 34.40 -8.85 15.45
CA LEU A 508 33.96 -8.20 14.21
C LEU A 508 35.04 -8.14 13.11
N ASN A 509 36.29 -8.02 13.52
CA ASN A 509 37.45 -7.77 12.67
C ASN A 509 38.42 -8.94 12.65
N LYS A 510 37.92 -10.15 12.94
CA LYS A 510 38.69 -11.39 12.88
C LYS A 510 39.29 -11.60 11.49
N GLY A 511 40.58 -11.93 11.46
CA GLY A 511 41.32 -12.20 10.21
C GLY A 511 41.97 -10.98 9.56
N LEU A 512 41.84 -9.77 10.11
CA LEU A 512 42.59 -8.62 9.59
C LEU A 512 44.09 -8.73 9.91
N PRO A 513 44.97 -8.43 8.93
CA PRO A 513 46.41 -8.39 9.16
C PRO A 513 46.79 -7.32 10.21
N GLN A 514 47.97 -7.47 10.83
CA GLN A 514 48.51 -6.52 11.81
C GLN A 514 49.35 -5.39 11.18
N ASP A 515 49.39 -5.37 9.85
CA ASP A 515 50.04 -4.34 9.06
C ASP A 515 49.24 -3.01 9.07
N ARG A 516 49.77 -2.00 8.37
CA ARG A 516 49.16 -0.67 8.28
C ARG A 516 47.73 -0.74 7.73
N ALA A 517 47.51 -1.47 6.62
CA ALA A 517 46.21 -1.57 5.96
C ALA A 517 45.16 -2.24 6.86
N GLY A 518 45.51 -3.33 7.53
CA GLY A 518 44.63 -4.01 8.48
C GLY A 518 44.31 -3.17 9.72
N ARG A 519 45.22 -2.29 10.16
CA ARG A 519 44.96 -1.31 11.23
C ARG A 519 44.00 -0.21 10.77
N THR A 520 44.17 0.31 9.56
CA THR A 520 43.25 1.30 8.97
C THR A 520 41.84 0.74 8.81
N GLU A 521 41.66 -0.49 8.33
CA GLU A 521 40.32 -1.09 8.19
C GLU A 521 39.70 -1.44 9.54
N ASN A 522 40.49 -1.94 10.51
CA ASN A 522 40.02 -2.18 11.88
C ASN A 522 39.47 -0.89 12.49
N TRP A 523 40.17 0.22 12.28
CA TRP A 523 39.79 1.54 12.73
C TRP A 523 38.52 2.05 12.01
N ARG A 524 38.45 1.95 10.68
CA ARG A 524 37.27 2.37 9.91
C ARG A 524 36.00 1.67 10.37
N ARG A 525 36.06 0.35 10.57
CA ARG A 525 34.93 -0.45 11.07
C ARG A 525 34.54 -0.06 12.49
N ALA A 526 35.53 0.18 13.35
CA ALA A 526 35.27 0.66 14.70
C ALA A 526 34.57 2.02 14.73
N ALA A 527 34.96 2.96 13.86
CA ALA A 527 34.29 4.26 13.74
C ALA A 527 32.83 4.11 13.28
N HIS A 528 32.52 3.17 12.38
CA HIS A 528 31.15 2.85 12.01
C HIS A 528 30.32 2.34 13.19
N VAL A 529 30.89 1.46 14.03
CA VAL A 529 30.20 0.96 15.23
C VAL A 529 29.98 2.09 16.25
N ALA A 530 30.99 2.95 16.46
CA ALA A 530 30.86 4.10 17.34
C ALA A 530 29.74 5.05 16.91
N ARG A 531 29.63 5.32 15.59
CA ARG A 531 28.50 6.06 15.03
C ARG A 531 27.16 5.41 15.37
N GLN A 532 27.02 4.09 15.18
CA GLN A 532 25.78 3.36 15.49
C GLN A 532 25.40 3.45 16.98
N PHE A 533 26.38 3.37 17.88
CA PHE A 533 26.13 3.58 19.31
C PHE A 533 25.70 5.00 19.65
N ASN A 534 26.27 6.02 18.99
CA ASN A 534 25.80 7.39 19.15
C ASN A 534 24.36 7.57 18.60
N GLU A 535 24.01 6.94 17.48
CA GLU A 535 22.63 6.94 16.97
C GLU A 535 21.66 6.26 17.96
N ALA A 536 22.12 5.26 18.70
CA ALA A 536 21.38 4.61 19.78
C ALA A 536 21.34 5.41 21.10
N GLY A 537 21.98 6.57 21.19
CA GLY A 537 21.96 7.46 22.36
C GLY A 537 23.05 7.18 23.41
N LEU A 538 24.01 6.30 23.11
CA LEU A 538 25.07 5.93 24.06
C LEU A 538 26.30 6.85 23.94
N LEU A 539 27.00 6.99 25.07
CA LEU A 539 28.39 7.44 25.11
C LEU A 539 29.29 6.27 24.69
N THR A 540 30.21 6.51 23.77
CA THR A 540 31.13 5.48 23.29
C THR A 540 32.55 5.85 23.65
N LEU A 541 33.29 4.93 24.28
CA LEU A 541 34.69 5.11 24.63
C LEU A 541 35.56 4.28 23.68
N ALA A 542 36.17 4.94 22.72
CA ALA A 542 36.94 4.33 21.64
C ALA A 542 38.43 4.27 22.02
N ALA A 543 38.94 3.09 22.38
CA ALA A 543 40.34 2.88 22.73
C ALA A 543 41.08 2.19 21.57
N PHE A 544 41.70 2.99 20.70
CA PHE A 544 42.40 2.45 19.54
C PHE A 544 43.75 3.11 19.29
N VAL A 545 44.54 2.46 18.45
CA VAL A 545 45.78 3.01 17.93
C VAL A 545 45.48 3.62 16.56
N ALA A 546 45.31 4.95 16.51
CA ALA A 546 45.16 5.72 15.27
C ALA A 546 46.51 6.39 14.94
N PRO A 547 47.35 5.76 14.10
CA PRO A 547 48.73 6.20 13.89
C PRO A 547 48.86 7.43 12.99
N ASP A 548 47.93 7.64 12.06
CA ASP A 548 47.97 8.69 11.05
C ASP A 548 46.88 9.75 11.25
N ALA A 549 47.18 10.99 10.85
CA ALA A 549 46.25 12.11 10.90
C ALA A 549 45.01 11.89 10.01
N GLU A 550 45.20 11.26 8.84
CA GLU A 550 44.12 10.97 7.88
C GLU A 550 43.03 10.07 8.49
N GLY A 551 43.42 9.03 9.22
CA GLY A 551 42.46 8.14 9.89
C GLY A 551 41.61 8.86 10.93
N ARG A 552 42.19 9.84 11.64
CA ARG A 552 41.46 10.65 12.63
C ARG A 552 40.45 11.58 11.97
N GLU A 553 40.83 12.23 10.88
CA GLU A 553 39.91 13.08 10.10
C GLU A 553 38.77 12.27 9.47
N GLN A 554 39.04 11.07 8.95
CA GLN A 554 37.99 10.18 8.47
C GLN A 554 36.99 9.80 9.57
N ALA A 555 37.46 9.53 10.80
CA ALA A 555 36.58 9.25 11.93
C ALA A 555 35.74 10.47 12.32
N LYS A 556 36.34 11.68 12.29
CA LYS A 556 35.63 12.95 12.53
C LYS A 556 34.55 13.20 11.49
N ALA A 557 34.81 12.94 10.21
CA ALA A 557 33.82 13.03 9.14
C ALA A 557 32.69 12.00 9.29
N LEU A 558 33.01 10.79 9.78
CA LEU A 558 32.06 9.69 9.87
C LEU A 558 31.16 9.77 11.10
N ILE A 559 31.74 10.09 12.26
CA ILE A 559 31.04 10.23 13.54
C ILE A 559 30.41 11.62 13.65
N GLY A 560 30.99 12.65 13.04
CA GLY A 560 30.55 14.04 13.16
C GLY A 560 31.43 14.80 14.15
N ALA A 561 31.88 15.99 13.72
CA ALA A 561 32.80 16.83 14.48
C ALA A 561 32.19 17.35 15.81
N ASP A 562 30.87 17.41 15.91
CA ASP A 562 30.12 17.79 17.11
C ASP A 562 30.07 16.67 18.16
N ARG A 563 30.23 15.41 17.73
CA ARG A 563 30.09 14.21 18.57
C ARG A 563 31.41 13.57 18.96
N LEU A 564 32.48 13.85 18.22
CA LEU A 564 33.79 13.28 18.47
C LEU A 564 34.60 14.16 19.42
N ILE A 565 34.99 13.60 20.56
CA ILE A 565 35.90 14.21 21.53
C ILE A 565 37.21 13.43 21.50
N THR A 566 38.31 14.13 21.30
CA THR A 566 39.63 13.54 21.10
C THR A 566 40.50 13.70 22.35
N VAL A 567 40.93 12.56 22.92
CA VAL A 567 41.81 12.50 24.09
C VAL A 567 43.13 11.88 23.65
N TYR A 568 44.21 12.65 23.71
CA TYR A 568 45.55 12.14 23.47
C TYR A 568 46.16 11.65 24.78
N VAL A 569 46.40 10.34 24.84
CA VAL A 569 47.03 9.67 25.97
C VAL A 569 48.54 9.62 25.70
N GLN A 570 49.25 10.58 26.28
CA GLN A 570 50.67 10.77 26.12
C GLN A 570 51.45 9.82 27.06
N ALA A 571 52.46 9.18 26.49
CA ALA A 571 53.46 8.38 27.19
C ALA A 571 54.72 8.29 26.32
N SER A 572 55.90 8.30 26.94
CA SER A 572 57.15 8.07 26.24
C SER A 572 57.24 6.63 25.71
N PRO A 573 57.92 6.39 24.56
CA PRO A 573 58.14 5.04 24.05
C PRO A 573 58.80 4.09 25.06
N MET A 574 59.72 4.60 25.88
CA MET A 574 60.35 3.86 26.97
C MET A 574 59.32 3.36 28.01
N ALA A 575 58.42 4.24 28.47
CA ALA A 575 57.38 3.85 29.42
C ALA A 575 56.38 2.85 28.82
N CYS A 576 56.08 2.97 27.52
CA CYS A 576 55.25 2.00 26.81
C CYS A 576 55.92 0.62 26.72
N ARG A 577 57.23 0.58 26.46
CA ARG A 577 58.04 -0.66 26.42
C ARG A 577 58.17 -1.32 27.79
N GLU A 578 58.31 -0.54 28.87
CA GLU A 578 58.36 -1.09 30.24
C GLU A 578 57.02 -1.70 30.68
N ARG A 579 55.90 -1.10 30.29
CA ARG A 579 54.55 -1.58 30.63
C ARG A 579 54.14 -2.81 29.81
N ASP A 580 54.52 -2.83 28.53
CA ASP A 580 54.20 -3.82 27.48
C ASP A 580 53.14 -4.89 27.82
N PRO A 581 51.87 -4.50 28.06
CA PRO A 581 50.84 -5.41 28.54
C PRO A 581 50.46 -6.48 27.50
N GLN A 582 50.87 -6.29 26.25
CA GLN A 582 50.54 -7.16 25.11
C GLN A 582 51.76 -7.95 24.61
N GLY A 583 52.93 -7.78 25.22
CA GLY A 583 54.18 -8.42 24.78
C GLY A 583 54.65 -7.98 23.38
N LEU A 584 54.13 -6.86 22.85
CA LEU A 584 54.39 -6.41 21.49
C LEU A 584 55.82 -5.88 21.35
N TYR A 585 56.31 -5.14 22.35
CA TYR A 585 57.65 -4.56 22.34
C TYR A 585 58.71 -5.62 22.62
N ALA A 586 58.41 -6.62 23.46
CA ALA A 586 59.28 -7.76 23.72
C ALA A 586 59.38 -8.72 22.53
N ALA A 587 58.33 -8.85 21.71
CA ALA A 587 58.29 -9.73 20.55
C ALA A 587 59.07 -9.21 19.33
N GLY A 588 59.54 -7.96 19.35
CA GLY A 588 60.38 -7.38 18.28
C GLY A 588 59.70 -7.34 16.90
N GLN A 589 58.38 -7.15 16.84
CA GLN A 589 57.64 -7.15 15.58
C GLN A 589 57.84 -5.84 14.80
N ASP A 590 58.05 -5.93 13.48
CA ASP A 590 58.30 -4.80 12.56
C ASP A 590 57.08 -3.87 12.29
N ASN A 591 56.06 -3.86 13.15
CA ASN A 591 54.79 -3.15 12.94
C ASN A 591 54.30 -2.37 14.18
N ILE A 592 55.20 -1.76 14.95
CA ILE A 592 54.87 -0.99 16.15
C ILE A 592 54.88 0.52 15.83
N PRO A 593 53.75 1.23 15.90
CA PRO A 593 53.72 2.69 15.73
C PRO A 593 54.58 3.38 16.79
N GLY A 594 55.44 4.31 16.36
CA GLY A 594 56.40 5.01 17.23
C GLY A 594 57.77 4.33 17.36
N GLU A 595 57.91 3.06 16.93
CA GLU A 595 59.22 2.39 16.78
C GLU A 595 59.50 2.02 15.32
N SER A 596 58.65 1.21 14.70
CA SER A 596 58.84 0.70 13.32
C SER A 596 58.41 1.71 12.24
N PHE A 597 57.51 2.63 12.57
CA PHE A 597 57.05 3.71 11.68
C PHE A 597 56.54 4.92 12.50
N PRO A 598 56.55 6.15 11.94
CA PRO A 598 56.19 7.36 12.68
C PRO A 598 54.73 7.33 13.17
N TYR A 599 54.51 7.92 14.35
CA TYR A 599 53.19 8.15 14.94
C TYR A 599 52.91 9.66 14.92
N ASP A 600 51.84 10.08 14.25
CA ASP A 600 51.47 11.48 14.17
C ASP A 600 50.78 11.91 15.47
N VAL A 601 51.49 12.69 16.29
CA VAL A 601 50.92 13.29 17.50
C VAL A 601 49.78 14.26 17.11
N PRO A 602 48.57 14.11 17.66
CA PRO A 602 47.45 15.01 17.36
C PRO A 602 47.72 16.41 17.92
N LEU A 603 47.67 17.43 17.05
CA LEU A 603 47.88 18.84 17.42
C LEU A 603 46.59 19.53 17.88
N ASP A 604 45.44 18.94 17.57
CA ASP A 604 44.09 19.47 17.79
C ASP A 604 43.29 18.61 18.80
N ALA A 605 43.99 17.89 19.69
CA ALA A 605 43.34 17.09 20.72
C ALA A 605 42.55 17.99 21.70
N ASP A 606 41.31 17.60 22.01
CA ASP A 606 40.47 18.31 22.99
C ASP A 606 41.02 18.19 24.41
N LEU A 607 41.76 17.12 24.71
CA LEU A 607 42.44 16.90 25.98
C LEU A 607 43.71 16.07 25.79
N VAL A 608 44.77 16.45 26.48
CA VAL A 608 46.03 15.69 26.57
C VAL A 608 46.20 15.19 27.99
N ILE A 609 46.41 13.88 28.16
CA ILE A 609 46.65 13.24 29.46
C ILE A 609 48.00 12.55 29.41
N ASP A 610 48.94 13.04 30.24
CA ASP A 610 50.24 12.42 30.41
C ASP A 610 50.17 11.34 31.51
N THR A 611 50.26 10.08 31.09
CA THR A 611 50.16 8.93 32.01
C THR A 611 51.45 8.63 32.77
N GLN A 612 52.50 9.44 32.60
CA GLN A 612 53.71 9.37 33.42
C GLN A 612 53.66 10.35 34.60
N SER A 613 52.92 11.44 34.47
CA SER A 613 52.78 12.48 35.50
C SER A 613 51.43 12.46 36.23
N SER A 614 50.39 11.86 35.63
CA SER A 614 49.06 11.72 36.23
C SER A 614 48.70 10.26 36.50
N ASN A 615 48.00 10.04 37.61
CA ASN A 615 47.42 8.73 37.91
C ASN A 615 46.09 8.52 37.14
N VAL A 616 45.59 7.28 37.13
CA VAL A 616 44.36 6.94 36.38
C VAL A 616 43.14 7.70 36.89
N GLU A 617 43.01 7.93 38.21
CA GLU A 617 41.87 8.65 38.78
C GLU A 617 41.83 10.12 38.35
N GLU A 618 42.99 10.79 38.30
CA GLU A 618 43.14 12.15 37.79
C GLU A 618 42.78 12.21 36.30
N GLY A 619 43.27 11.26 35.50
CA GLY A 619 42.90 11.15 34.09
C GLY A 619 41.40 10.96 33.88
N VAL A 620 40.76 10.10 34.68
CA VAL A 620 39.30 9.90 34.62
C VAL A 620 38.56 11.19 34.96
N LYS A 621 39.00 11.92 35.98
CA LYS A 621 38.40 13.20 36.38
C LYS A 621 38.44 14.22 35.22
N LEU A 622 39.59 14.36 34.56
CA LEU A 622 39.74 15.27 33.41
C LEU A 622 38.79 14.93 32.26
N VAL A 623 38.63 13.64 31.94
CA VAL A 623 37.69 13.20 30.88
C VAL A 623 36.24 13.49 31.27
N LEU A 624 35.86 13.26 32.53
CA LEU A 624 34.49 13.56 33.01
C LEU A 624 34.20 15.06 33.01
N ASP A 625 35.16 15.88 33.40
CA ASP A 625 34.99 17.34 33.40
C ASP A 625 34.85 17.87 31.97
N LEU A 626 35.62 17.34 31.01
CA LEU A 626 35.46 17.65 29.58
C LEU A 626 34.08 17.23 29.04
N LEU A 627 33.58 16.05 29.43
CA LEU A 627 32.25 15.60 29.03
C LEU A 627 31.13 16.51 29.56
N ARG A 628 31.28 17.05 30.78
CA ARG A 628 30.35 18.05 31.33
C ARG A 628 30.41 19.37 30.57
N GLU A 629 31.61 19.87 30.28
CA GLU A 629 31.80 21.11 29.54
C GLU A 629 31.17 21.03 28.14
N ARG A 630 31.27 19.87 27.49
CA ARG A 630 30.66 19.58 26.19
C ARG A 630 29.15 19.26 26.26
N GLY A 631 28.55 19.24 27.44
CA GLY A 631 27.14 18.91 27.64
C GLY A 631 26.77 17.46 27.33
N ALA A 632 27.75 16.55 27.33
CA ALA A 632 27.55 15.13 27.08
C ALA A 632 26.93 14.40 28.29
N ILE A 633 27.25 14.85 29.51
CA ILE A 633 26.79 14.28 30.79
C ILE A 633 26.40 15.35 31.80
#